data_AF-A0A8S9BDN3-F1
#
_entry.id   AF-A0A8S9BDN3-F1
#
_cell.length_a   1.000
_cell.length_b   1.000
_cell.length_c   1.000
_cell.angle_alpha   90.00
_cell.angle_beta   90.00
_cell.angle_gamma   90.00
#
_symmetry.space_group_name_H-M   'P 1'
#
loop_
_entity.id
_entity.type
_entity.pdbx_description
1 polymer ?
#
loop_
_entity_poly.entity_id
_entity_poly.type
_entity_poly.pdbx_seq_one_letter_code
_entity_poly.pdbx_strand_id
1 'polypeptide(L)'
;MPLVGISAALYELGDYEACIHTATKAIELLKADSEDEAESNIQKLNQRIEKATVHVYEVSEGEKRQVRHTLLGAVPRYRPSMLGASEYFTVGHDVVTSLFGDDGIFEKYSPQSKTVSFFFGGVGDARNMYQTISVINELELSGKLPRRRYHFTLNDIHKAALARDLIICILLDDLSKLDENSDESLMILNTIFFIFVSTMMPKYAFDHLNLIIDRAVRSLRLGHQPLGWLYLHETDIPSYLAALNHWKKEASNVLVNSRIMRRVSIAMARKLQSGFSDPTMRPSQTEELLYDEAALLLPSQKVMHRHDPIMLQLIEKHASRHDQNFEVFRQHVETYWHWNTTLMDQDLYDHTVESPHDQFDVGFNPFEEYNHFPYDEVSTKPKKSGRLFEHLAPFFADAAKALKQLGERLQVEAALGDYTVVAERLQYGLYEGQGAKEIRPEHFPRLYDRVHLSNVP
;
A
#
# COMPACT_ATOMS: atom_id res chain seq x y z
N MET A 1 44.92 -19.98 34.46
CA MET A 1 45.25 -19.31 33.18
C MET A 1 44.24 -19.48 32.03
N PRO A 2 43.66 -20.66 31.72
CA PRO A 2 42.82 -20.84 30.52
C PRO A 2 41.58 -19.92 30.46
N LEU A 3 40.92 -19.72 31.60
CA LEU A 3 39.65 -18.99 31.70
C LEU A 3 39.79 -17.47 31.44
N VAL A 4 40.98 -16.90 31.64
CA VAL A 4 41.26 -15.47 31.36
C VAL A 4 41.25 -15.21 29.86
N GLY A 5 41.81 -16.14 29.07
CA GLY A 5 41.78 -16.09 27.60
C GLY A 5 40.39 -16.42 27.05
N ILE A 6 39.70 -17.40 27.64
CA ILE A 6 38.35 -17.78 27.21
C ILE A 6 37.35 -16.64 27.41
N SER A 7 37.36 -15.97 28.58
CA SER A 7 36.48 -14.81 28.79
C SER A 7 36.79 -13.65 27.83
N ALA A 8 38.05 -13.48 27.39
CA ALA A 8 38.40 -12.50 26.36
C ALA A 8 37.79 -12.87 25.01
N ALA A 9 37.93 -14.13 24.59
CA ALA A 9 37.36 -14.61 23.35
C ALA A 9 35.83 -14.51 23.33
N LEU A 10 35.15 -14.86 24.44
CA LEU A 10 33.70 -14.73 24.57
C LEU A 10 33.23 -13.28 24.46
N TYR A 11 34.00 -12.33 25.03
CA TYR A 11 33.71 -10.89 24.88
C TYR A 11 33.80 -10.44 23.41
N GLU A 12 34.86 -10.82 22.69
CA GLU A 12 35.03 -10.48 21.27
C GLU A 12 33.98 -11.15 20.36
N LEU A 13 33.42 -12.29 20.78
CA LEU A 13 32.34 -12.98 20.09
C LEU A 13 30.94 -12.43 20.42
N GLY A 14 30.84 -11.46 21.33
CA GLY A 14 29.58 -10.86 21.76
C GLY A 14 28.74 -11.73 22.71
N ASP A 15 29.28 -12.83 23.22
CA ASP A 15 28.63 -13.67 24.23
C ASP A 15 28.95 -13.12 25.63
N TYR A 16 28.31 -11.98 25.93
CA TYR A 16 28.61 -11.19 27.12
C TYR A 16 28.20 -11.90 28.42
N GLU A 17 27.13 -12.71 28.42
CA GLU A 17 26.73 -13.49 29.59
C GLU A 17 27.74 -14.59 29.91
N ALA A 18 28.14 -15.39 28.91
CA ALA A 18 29.15 -16.42 29.12
C ALA A 18 30.52 -15.81 29.46
N CYS A 19 30.83 -14.63 28.90
CA CYS A 19 32.00 -13.84 29.28
C CYS A 19 31.98 -13.48 30.77
N ILE A 20 30.89 -12.90 31.29
CA ILE A 20 30.75 -12.52 32.71
C ILE A 20 30.89 -13.76 33.60
N HIS A 21 30.19 -14.85 33.28
CA HIS A 21 30.25 -16.09 34.05
C HIS A 21 31.68 -16.66 34.11
N THR A 22 32.34 -16.74 32.95
CA THR A 22 33.71 -17.27 32.83
C THR A 22 34.73 -16.37 33.53
N ALA A 23 34.59 -15.05 33.42
CA ALA A 23 35.46 -14.08 34.10
C ALA A 23 35.30 -14.15 35.62
N THR A 24 34.07 -14.28 36.12
CA THR A 24 33.79 -14.41 37.56
C THR A 24 34.43 -15.67 38.13
N LYS A 25 34.28 -16.81 37.44
CA LYS A 25 34.91 -18.08 37.82
C LYS A 25 36.44 -18.02 37.78
N ALA A 26 37.00 -17.28 36.82
CA ALA A 26 38.45 -17.05 36.75
C ALA A 26 38.95 -16.23 37.94
N ILE A 27 38.20 -15.22 38.39
CA ILE A 27 38.52 -14.43 39.59
C ILE A 27 38.48 -15.30 40.85
N GLU A 28 37.48 -16.15 41.01
CA GLU A 28 37.36 -17.04 42.18
C GLU A 28 38.57 -17.97 42.31
N LEU A 29 39.04 -18.54 41.20
CA LEU A 29 40.22 -19.42 41.18
C LEU A 29 41.51 -18.64 41.45
N LEU A 30 41.65 -17.43 40.91
CA LEU A 30 42.82 -16.59 41.13
C LEU A 30 42.91 -16.06 42.56
N LYS A 31 41.78 -15.84 43.24
CA LYS A 31 41.76 -15.45 44.66
C LYS A 31 42.16 -16.59 45.61
N ALA A 32 42.14 -17.84 45.15
CA ALA A 32 42.56 -19.00 45.92
C ALA A 32 44.09 -19.21 45.88
N ASP A 33 44.77 -18.69 44.86
CA ASP A 33 46.24 -18.72 44.71
C ASP A 33 46.84 -17.36 45.10
N SER A 34 47.58 -17.33 46.21
CA SER A 34 48.15 -16.10 46.79
C SER A 34 49.45 -15.64 46.09
N GLU A 35 49.36 -15.19 44.83
CA GLU A 35 50.50 -14.65 44.07
C GLU A 35 50.23 -13.22 43.55
N ASP A 36 51.27 -12.37 43.50
CA ASP A 36 51.18 -10.97 43.05
C ASP A 36 50.68 -10.82 41.60
N GLU A 37 50.88 -11.84 40.74
CA GLU A 37 50.37 -11.88 39.37
C GLU A 37 48.84 -12.08 39.29
N ALA A 38 48.21 -12.56 40.37
CA ALA A 38 46.77 -12.74 40.47
C ALA A 38 46.04 -11.40 40.49
N GLU A 39 46.59 -10.37 41.15
CA GLU A 39 45.94 -9.08 41.36
C GLU A 39 45.73 -8.32 40.02
N SER A 40 46.76 -8.28 39.17
CA SER A 40 46.69 -7.64 37.84
C SER A 40 45.67 -8.34 36.93
N ASN A 41 45.60 -9.67 36.99
CA ASN A 41 44.63 -10.44 36.22
C ASN A 41 43.20 -10.26 36.74
N ILE A 42 43.01 -10.17 38.06
CA ILE A 42 41.71 -9.88 38.67
C ILE A 42 41.21 -8.50 38.24
N GLN A 43 42.06 -7.47 38.21
CA GLN A 43 41.68 -6.14 37.72
C GLN A 43 41.22 -6.16 36.26
N LYS A 44 41.95 -6.87 35.37
CA LYS A 44 41.56 -7.01 33.96
C LYS A 44 40.24 -7.75 33.78
N LEU A 45 40.00 -8.78 34.58
CA LEU A 45 38.74 -9.53 34.57
C LEU A 45 37.57 -8.67 35.07
N ASN A 46 37.76 -7.89 36.13
CA ASN A 46 36.73 -6.96 36.63
C ASN A 46 36.37 -5.89 35.58
N GLN A 47 37.35 -5.27 34.92
CA GLN A 47 37.08 -4.33 33.84
C GLN A 47 36.31 -4.97 32.67
N ARG A 48 36.61 -6.24 32.36
CA ARG A 48 35.90 -6.98 31.32
C ARG A 48 34.46 -7.29 31.73
N ILE A 49 34.25 -7.66 32.99
CA ILE A 49 32.90 -7.84 33.55
C ILE A 49 32.13 -6.53 33.45
N GLU A 50 32.67 -5.40 33.90
CA GLU A 50 31.99 -4.09 33.80
C GLU A 50 31.60 -3.75 32.36
N LYS A 51 32.52 -3.92 31.40
CA LYS A 51 32.22 -3.71 29.97
C LYS A 51 31.14 -4.65 29.46
N ALA A 52 31.24 -5.94 29.78
CA ALA A 52 30.25 -6.94 29.37
C ALA A 52 28.88 -6.65 30.00
N THR A 53 28.82 -6.23 31.27
CA THR A 53 27.58 -5.89 31.97
C THR A 53 26.83 -4.73 31.32
N VAL A 54 27.54 -3.74 30.75
CA VAL A 54 26.90 -2.68 29.95
C VAL A 54 26.17 -3.25 28.73
N HIS A 55 26.71 -4.32 28.13
CA HIS A 55 26.11 -4.99 26.97
C HIS A 55 25.05 -6.04 27.34
N VAL A 56 25.05 -6.53 28.60
CA VAL A 56 24.03 -7.45 29.15
C VAL A 56 22.87 -6.67 29.79
N TYR A 57 22.92 -5.34 29.85
CA TYR A 57 21.86 -4.55 30.48
C TYR A 57 20.49 -4.78 29.81
N GLU A 58 19.69 -5.64 30.41
CA GLU A 58 18.32 -5.93 30.01
C GLU A 58 17.39 -4.89 30.65
N VAL A 59 16.88 -3.99 29.82
CA VAL A 59 15.78 -3.10 30.19
C VAL A 59 14.48 -3.90 30.09
N SER A 60 13.58 -3.76 31.06
CA SER A 60 12.27 -4.41 30.99
C SER A 60 11.47 -3.88 29.79
N GLU A 61 10.57 -4.69 29.22
CA GLU A 61 9.71 -4.25 28.12
C GLU A 61 8.85 -3.04 28.50
N GLY A 62 8.45 -2.93 29.77
CA GLY A 62 7.74 -1.77 30.30
C GLY A 62 8.57 -0.48 30.29
N GLU A 63 9.83 -0.56 30.70
CA GLU A 63 10.76 0.58 30.65
C GLU A 63 11.08 0.96 29.20
N LYS A 64 11.32 -0.01 28.30
CA LYS A 64 11.50 0.25 26.86
C LYS A 64 10.29 0.98 26.29
N ARG A 65 9.08 0.50 26.58
CA ARG A 65 7.82 1.13 26.15
C ARG A 65 7.71 2.57 26.66
N GLN A 66 7.96 2.82 27.94
CA GLN A 66 7.86 4.16 28.54
C GLN A 66 8.88 5.14 27.95
N VAL A 67 10.12 4.69 27.75
CA VAL A 67 11.17 5.50 27.11
C VAL A 67 10.78 5.82 25.67
N ARG A 68 10.31 4.85 24.90
CA ARG A 68 9.89 5.04 23.51
C ARG A 68 8.68 5.96 23.38
N HIS A 69 7.69 5.83 24.26
CA HIS A 69 6.58 6.78 24.36
C HIS A 69 7.08 8.22 24.58
N THR A 70 8.04 8.40 25.48
CA THR A 70 8.63 9.72 25.77
C THR A 70 9.39 10.27 24.56
N LEU A 71 10.20 9.43 23.90
CA LEU A 71 10.98 9.84 22.72
C LEU A 71 10.08 10.23 21.55
N LEU A 72 9.01 9.47 21.29
CA LEU A 72 8.05 9.77 20.22
C LEU A 72 7.33 11.11 20.43
N GLY A 73 7.09 11.52 21.67
CA GLY A 73 6.47 12.81 21.98
C GLY A 73 7.45 13.98 22.12
N ALA A 74 8.69 13.72 22.53
CA ALA A 74 9.65 14.77 22.89
C ALA A 74 10.72 15.06 21.84
N VAL A 75 11.04 14.10 20.97
CA VAL A 75 12.12 14.24 19.98
C VAL A 75 11.53 14.46 18.60
N PRO A 76 11.71 15.65 17.99
CA PRO A 76 11.32 15.87 16.60
C PRO A 76 12.05 14.89 15.70
N ARG A 77 11.30 14.14 14.89
CA ARG A 77 11.88 13.35 13.81
C ARG A 77 12.17 14.25 12.64
N TYR A 78 13.34 14.89 12.69
CA TYR A 78 13.77 15.76 11.62
C TYR A 78 14.03 14.94 10.35
N ARG A 79 13.25 15.20 9.31
CA ARG A 79 13.60 14.87 7.94
C ARG A 79 13.63 16.16 7.13
N PRO A 80 14.78 16.53 6.56
CA PRO A 80 14.85 17.71 5.71
C PRO A 80 14.00 17.46 4.46
N SER A 81 12.87 18.17 4.34
CA SER A 81 12.12 18.31 3.09
C SER A 81 12.10 19.78 2.71
N MET A 82 12.29 20.07 1.42
CA MET A 82 12.08 21.43 0.89
C MET A 82 10.61 21.69 0.53
N LEU A 83 9.76 20.66 0.58
CA LEU A 83 8.33 20.74 0.31
C LEU A 83 7.55 20.78 1.63
N GLY A 84 6.56 21.68 1.72
CA GLY A 84 5.66 21.80 2.89
C GLY A 84 4.62 20.69 3.00
N ALA A 85 4.44 19.90 1.95
CA ALA A 85 3.60 18.71 1.90
C ALA A 85 4.44 17.48 1.48
N SER A 86 4.04 16.30 1.95
CA SER A 86 4.62 15.03 1.50
C SER A 86 4.25 14.77 0.03
N GLU A 87 5.19 14.24 -0.75
CA GLU A 87 4.91 13.85 -2.14
C GLU A 87 3.87 12.72 -2.17
N TYR A 88 2.83 12.88 -2.98
CA TYR A 88 1.74 11.91 -3.13
C TYR A 88 1.72 11.38 -4.56
N PHE A 89 1.91 10.08 -4.71
CA PHE A 89 1.76 9.39 -6.00
C PHE A 89 0.37 8.79 -6.10
N THR A 90 -0.42 9.29 -7.05
CA THR A 90 -1.83 8.92 -7.20
C THR A 90 -2.03 7.51 -7.74
N VAL A 91 -1.05 6.98 -8.48
CA VAL A 91 -1.04 5.63 -9.06
C VAL A 91 0.35 5.07 -8.84
N GLY A 92 0.45 3.84 -8.34
CA GLY A 92 1.72 3.17 -8.12
C GLY A 92 2.47 2.94 -9.43
N HIS A 93 3.79 2.85 -9.35
CA HIS A 93 4.67 2.53 -10.48
C HIS A 93 5.47 1.25 -10.23
N ASP A 94 5.14 0.52 -9.17
CA ASP A 94 5.80 -0.74 -8.88
C ASP A 94 5.23 -1.84 -9.77
N VAL A 95 6.12 -2.73 -10.21
CA VAL A 95 5.69 -4.02 -10.74
C VAL A 95 4.97 -4.76 -9.62
N VAL A 96 3.75 -5.19 -9.89
CA VAL A 96 2.94 -5.93 -8.94
C VAL A 96 3.71 -7.18 -8.51
N THR A 97 3.86 -7.36 -7.20
CA THR A 97 4.63 -8.46 -6.63
C THR A 97 3.93 -8.99 -5.38
N SER A 98 3.79 -10.31 -5.31
CA SER A 98 3.33 -10.97 -4.09
C SER A 98 4.45 -11.05 -3.06
N LEU A 99 4.15 -10.74 -1.79
CA LEU A 99 5.06 -11.08 -0.67
C LEU A 99 4.95 -12.54 -0.24
N PHE A 100 4.04 -13.27 -0.87
CA PHE A 100 3.86 -14.70 -0.70
C PHE A 100 4.32 -15.42 -1.96
N GLY A 101 5.39 -16.20 -1.87
CA GLY A 101 5.91 -17.01 -2.97
C GLY A 101 5.75 -18.51 -2.71
N ASP A 102 6.04 -19.31 -3.73
CA ASP A 102 6.24 -20.76 -3.57
C ASP A 102 7.67 -21.12 -3.13
N ASP A 103 8.44 -20.11 -2.69
CA ASP A 103 9.84 -20.19 -2.24
C ASP A 103 10.06 -21.11 -1.02
N GLY A 104 8.96 -21.61 -0.43
CA GLY A 104 8.96 -22.51 0.71
C GLY A 104 9.47 -21.88 2.00
N ILE A 105 9.64 -20.55 2.05
CA ILE A 105 10.20 -19.88 3.23
C ILE A 105 9.27 -20.06 4.43
N PHE A 106 7.95 -19.95 4.25
CA PHE A 106 7.01 -20.15 5.35
C PHE A 106 7.00 -21.60 5.84
N GLU A 107 7.11 -22.57 4.93
CA GLU A 107 7.17 -23.98 5.27
C GLU A 107 8.50 -24.34 5.95
N LYS A 108 9.60 -23.65 5.60
CA LYS A 108 10.93 -23.88 6.17
C LYS A 108 11.11 -23.24 7.54
N TYR A 109 10.71 -21.98 7.71
CA TYR A 109 10.99 -21.20 8.91
C TYR A 109 9.80 -21.07 9.85
N SER A 110 8.58 -21.31 9.36
CA SER A 110 7.34 -21.18 10.15
C SER A 110 6.30 -22.28 9.83
N PRO A 111 6.68 -23.57 9.71
CA PRO A 111 5.78 -24.64 9.23
C PRO A 111 4.49 -24.79 10.06
N GLN A 112 4.59 -24.52 11.35
CA GLN A 112 3.49 -24.67 12.30
C GLN A 112 2.71 -23.37 12.52
N SER A 113 3.10 -22.27 11.86
CA SER A 113 2.42 -21.00 12.08
C SER A 113 0.99 -21.05 11.56
N LYS A 114 0.04 -20.76 12.47
CA LYS A 114 -1.39 -20.67 12.16
C LYS A 114 -1.77 -19.32 11.56
N THR A 115 -0.90 -18.31 11.70
CA THR A 115 -1.13 -16.95 11.23
C THR A 115 0.12 -16.45 10.50
N VAL A 116 -0.05 -15.91 9.31
CA VAL A 116 1.02 -15.23 8.56
C VAL A 116 0.70 -13.75 8.49
N SER A 117 1.70 -12.91 8.68
CA SER A 117 1.55 -11.47 8.83
C SER A 117 2.45 -10.69 7.86
N PHE A 118 1.86 -9.70 7.21
CA PHE A 118 2.53 -8.84 6.23
C PHE A 118 2.39 -7.38 6.62
N PHE A 119 3.46 -6.63 6.41
CA PHE A 119 3.46 -5.18 6.54
C PHE A 119 3.80 -4.54 5.19
N PHE A 120 2.94 -3.65 4.71
CA PHE A 120 3.14 -2.86 3.49
C PHE A 120 3.28 -1.39 3.91
N GLY A 121 4.51 -0.88 3.92
CA GLY A 121 4.81 0.53 4.18
C GLY A 121 4.90 1.32 2.88
N GLY A 122 4.21 2.46 2.83
CA GLY A 122 3.97 3.21 1.59
C GLY A 122 3.16 2.37 0.61
N VAL A 123 2.00 1.90 1.08
CA VAL A 123 1.15 0.95 0.35
C VAL A 123 0.62 1.50 -0.97
N GLY A 124 0.48 2.83 -1.11
CA GLY A 124 0.05 3.47 -2.35
C GLY A 124 -1.35 3.06 -2.79
N ASP A 125 -1.44 2.23 -3.84
CA ASP A 125 -2.69 1.71 -4.40
C ASP A 125 -2.95 0.23 -4.08
N ALA A 126 -2.23 -0.31 -3.10
CA ALA A 126 -2.37 -1.65 -2.56
C ALA A 126 -2.20 -2.81 -3.58
N ARG A 127 -1.66 -2.55 -4.78
CA ARG A 127 -1.45 -3.59 -5.81
C ARG A 127 -0.74 -4.84 -5.28
N ASN A 128 0.29 -4.66 -4.47
CA ASN A 128 1.08 -5.77 -3.92
C ASN A 128 0.30 -6.56 -2.86
N MET A 129 -0.61 -5.92 -2.11
CA MET A 129 -1.51 -6.61 -1.19
C MET A 129 -2.53 -7.46 -1.96
N TYR A 130 -3.18 -6.88 -2.97
CA TYR A 130 -4.16 -7.60 -3.80
C TYR A 130 -3.54 -8.79 -4.54
N GLN A 131 -2.30 -8.65 -5.00
CA GLN A 131 -1.55 -9.75 -5.58
C GLN A 131 -1.22 -10.81 -4.55
N THR A 132 -0.77 -10.40 -3.35
CA THR A 132 -0.44 -11.33 -2.27
C THR A 132 -1.64 -12.18 -1.86
N ILE A 133 -2.83 -11.61 -1.69
CA ILE A 133 -4.04 -12.39 -1.36
C ILE A 133 -4.44 -13.33 -2.51
N SER A 134 -4.25 -12.91 -3.76
CA SER A 134 -4.55 -13.70 -4.95
C SER A 134 -3.66 -14.95 -5.03
N VAL A 135 -2.35 -14.78 -4.86
CA VAL A 135 -1.37 -15.89 -4.86
C VAL A 135 -1.62 -16.84 -3.69
N ILE A 136 -1.88 -16.32 -2.49
CA ILE A 136 -2.25 -17.16 -1.34
C ILE A 136 -3.46 -18.04 -1.67
N ASN A 137 -4.51 -17.44 -2.22
CA ASN A 137 -5.72 -18.18 -2.58
C ASN A 137 -5.45 -19.24 -3.65
N GLU A 138 -4.68 -18.92 -4.69
CA GLU A 138 -4.29 -19.88 -5.74
C GLU A 138 -3.52 -21.08 -5.17
N LEU A 139 -2.52 -20.80 -4.32
CA LEU A 139 -1.68 -21.84 -3.72
C LEU A 139 -2.45 -22.69 -2.69
N GLU A 140 -3.40 -22.12 -1.93
CA GLU A 140 -4.30 -22.88 -1.07
C GLU A 140 -5.28 -23.75 -1.88
N LEU A 141 -5.85 -23.23 -2.98
CA LEU A 141 -6.78 -23.98 -3.83
C LEU A 141 -6.10 -25.11 -4.60
N SER A 142 -4.83 -24.94 -4.99
CA SER A 142 -4.03 -25.99 -5.63
C SER A 142 -3.54 -27.06 -4.66
N GLY A 143 -3.78 -26.90 -3.36
CA GLY A 143 -3.32 -27.82 -2.31
C GLY A 143 -1.82 -27.77 -2.05
N LYS A 144 -1.10 -26.79 -2.62
CA LYS A 144 0.32 -26.57 -2.39
C LYS A 144 0.61 -25.99 -1.00
N LEU A 145 -0.38 -25.33 -0.39
CA LEU A 145 -0.27 -24.74 0.94
C LEU A 145 -1.36 -25.21 1.90
N PRO A 146 -1.06 -25.34 3.20
CA PRO A 146 -2.09 -25.47 4.21
C PRO A 146 -2.86 -24.15 4.37
N ARG A 147 -4.13 -24.25 4.75
CA ARG A 147 -4.95 -23.07 5.07
C ARG A 147 -4.45 -22.40 6.36
N ARG A 148 -4.18 -21.10 6.30
CA ARG A 148 -3.77 -20.27 7.46
C ARG A 148 -4.70 -19.08 7.66
N ARG A 149 -4.50 -18.35 8.76
CA ARG A 149 -5.00 -16.98 8.94
C ARG A 149 -3.98 -15.99 8.43
N TYR A 150 -4.43 -14.85 7.93
CA TYR A 150 -3.57 -13.85 7.33
C TYR A 150 -3.88 -12.48 7.91
N HIS A 151 -2.85 -11.76 8.32
CA HIS A 151 -2.94 -10.38 8.79
C HIS A 151 -2.12 -9.46 7.89
N PHE A 152 -2.73 -8.39 7.41
CA PHE A 152 -2.07 -7.36 6.60
C PHE A 152 -2.13 -6.03 7.33
N THR A 153 -1.01 -5.33 7.45
CA THR A 153 -1.01 -3.93 7.85
C THR A 153 -0.63 -3.08 6.64
N LEU A 154 -1.54 -2.21 6.21
CA LEU A 154 -1.39 -1.25 5.14
C LEU A 154 -1.05 0.10 5.75
N ASN A 155 0.19 0.54 5.58
CA ASN A 155 0.67 1.79 6.12
C ASN A 155 0.94 2.79 4.99
N ASP A 156 0.41 3.98 5.14
CA ASP A 156 0.75 5.12 4.29
C ASP A 156 0.76 6.40 5.12
N ILE A 157 1.59 7.35 4.71
CA ILE A 157 1.57 8.70 5.28
C ILE A 157 0.37 9.51 4.77
N HIS A 158 -0.17 9.15 3.59
CA HIS A 158 -1.25 9.87 2.94
C HIS A 158 -2.62 9.29 3.26
N LYS A 159 -3.47 10.14 3.87
CA LYS A 159 -4.88 9.82 4.12
C LYS A 159 -5.63 9.52 2.81
N ALA A 160 -5.26 10.17 1.71
CA ALA A 160 -5.87 9.97 0.39
C ALA A 160 -5.59 8.58 -0.18
N ALA A 161 -4.36 8.05 -0.02
CA ALA A 161 -4.00 6.69 -0.43
C ALA A 161 -4.89 5.65 0.28
N LEU A 162 -4.88 5.65 1.61
CA LEU A 162 -5.65 4.71 2.42
C LEU A 162 -7.17 4.87 2.24
N ALA A 163 -7.67 6.10 2.05
CA ALA A 163 -9.09 6.32 1.76
C ALA A 163 -9.49 5.78 0.38
N ARG A 164 -8.60 5.82 -0.61
CA ARG A 164 -8.84 5.27 -1.94
C ARG A 164 -8.82 3.75 -1.90
N ASP A 165 -7.87 3.17 -1.19
CA ASP A 165 -7.82 1.73 -0.92
C ASP A 165 -9.10 1.26 -0.21
N LEU A 166 -9.61 2.03 0.77
CA LEU A 166 -10.90 1.73 1.42
C LEU A 166 -12.03 1.63 0.39
N ILE A 167 -12.15 2.57 -0.54
CA ILE A 167 -13.20 2.54 -1.58
C ILE A 167 -13.04 1.31 -2.48
N ILE A 168 -11.82 0.99 -2.92
CA ILE A 168 -11.55 -0.19 -3.75
C ILE A 168 -11.84 -1.48 -2.95
N CYS A 169 -11.46 -1.57 -1.69
CA CYS A 169 -11.76 -2.70 -0.81
C CYS A 169 -13.27 -2.91 -0.67
N ILE A 170 -14.03 -1.82 -0.53
CA ILE A 170 -15.49 -1.86 -0.41
C ILE A 170 -16.13 -2.37 -1.72
N LEU A 171 -15.59 -1.99 -2.88
CA LEU A 171 -16.03 -2.51 -4.19
C LEU A 171 -15.63 -3.97 -4.41
N LEU A 172 -14.40 -4.37 -4.03
CA LEU A 172 -13.95 -5.76 -4.12
C LEU A 172 -14.76 -6.68 -3.21
N ASP A 173 -15.14 -6.21 -2.02
CA ASP A 173 -16.01 -6.95 -1.10
C ASP A 173 -17.42 -7.16 -1.69
N ASP A 174 -17.99 -6.15 -2.36
CA ASP A 174 -19.25 -6.32 -3.11
C ASP A 174 -19.09 -7.29 -4.27
N LEU A 175 -18.01 -7.16 -5.06
CA LEU A 175 -17.71 -8.05 -6.20
C LEU A 175 -17.59 -9.52 -5.75
N SER A 176 -16.99 -9.78 -4.58
CA SER A 176 -16.79 -11.12 -4.03
C SER A 176 -18.11 -11.88 -3.79
N LYS A 177 -19.22 -11.16 -3.62
CA LYS A 177 -20.55 -11.70 -3.30
C LYS A 177 -21.39 -11.99 -4.54
N LEU A 178 -20.99 -11.51 -5.71
CA LEU A 178 -21.75 -11.63 -6.95
C LEU A 178 -21.33 -12.85 -7.77
N ASP A 179 -22.14 -13.18 -8.79
CA ASP A 179 -21.75 -14.11 -9.85
C ASP A 179 -20.74 -13.42 -10.78
N GLU A 180 -19.62 -14.09 -11.08
CA GLU A 180 -18.53 -13.58 -11.92
C GLU A 180 -19.01 -13.09 -13.30
N ASN A 181 -20.06 -13.69 -13.86
CA ASN A 181 -20.59 -13.36 -15.18
C ASN A 181 -21.77 -12.38 -15.15
N SER A 182 -22.17 -11.91 -13.96
CA SER A 182 -23.28 -10.96 -13.83
C SER A 182 -22.95 -9.59 -14.40
N ASP A 183 -23.99 -8.86 -14.77
CA ASP A 183 -23.86 -7.48 -15.26
C ASP A 183 -23.35 -6.56 -14.16
N GLU A 184 -23.78 -6.81 -12.93
CA GLU A 184 -23.40 -6.10 -11.72
C GLU A 184 -21.90 -6.28 -11.42
N SER A 185 -21.36 -7.50 -11.52
CA SER A 185 -19.92 -7.76 -11.39
C SER A 185 -19.11 -6.98 -12.41
N LEU A 186 -19.56 -6.98 -13.67
CA LEU A 186 -18.89 -6.24 -14.73
C LEU A 186 -18.93 -4.72 -14.51
N MET A 187 -20.03 -4.19 -13.97
CA MET A 187 -20.15 -2.78 -13.59
C MET A 187 -19.19 -2.40 -12.46
N ILE A 188 -19.07 -3.24 -11.42
CA ILE A 188 -18.10 -3.03 -10.33
C ILE A 188 -16.68 -3.06 -10.88
N LEU A 189 -16.32 -4.05 -11.70
CA LEU A 189 -14.98 -4.13 -12.31
C LEU A 189 -14.63 -2.88 -13.12
N ASN A 190 -15.58 -2.37 -13.93
CA ASN A 190 -15.37 -1.12 -14.66
C ASN A 190 -15.19 0.07 -13.73
N THR A 191 -15.93 0.12 -12.62
CA THR A 191 -15.81 1.19 -11.62
C THR A 191 -14.44 1.15 -10.95
N ILE A 192 -13.98 -0.03 -10.50
CA ILE A 192 -12.63 -0.24 -9.94
C ILE A 192 -11.57 0.20 -10.95
N PHE A 193 -11.68 -0.24 -12.21
CA PHE A 193 -10.75 0.15 -13.27
C PHE A 193 -10.61 1.67 -13.41
N PHE A 194 -11.72 2.42 -13.47
CA PHE A 194 -11.66 3.87 -13.57
C PHE A 194 -11.09 4.54 -12.32
N ILE A 195 -11.44 4.06 -11.13
CA ILE A 195 -10.88 4.59 -9.87
C ILE A 195 -9.38 4.34 -9.82
N PHE A 196 -8.92 3.16 -10.23
CA PHE A 196 -7.55 2.68 -10.10
C PHE A 196 -6.58 3.34 -11.09
N VAL A 197 -6.96 3.51 -12.35
CA VAL A 197 -6.00 3.91 -13.40
C VAL A 197 -6.49 5.05 -14.31
N SER A 198 -7.67 5.64 -14.09
CA SER A 198 -8.15 6.67 -15.01
C SER A 198 -8.15 8.07 -14.42
N THR A 199 -7.85 9.04 -15.27
CA THR A 199 -8.02 10.46 -14.98
C THR A 199 -9.46 10.93 -15.22
N MET A 200 -10.13 10.39 -16.25
CA MET A 200 -11.54 10.68 -16.57
C MET A 200 -12.37 9.41 -16.46
N MET A 201 -13.61 9.52 -16.00
CA MET A 201 -14.51 8.39 -15.87
C MET A 201 -15.92 8.70 -16.39
N PRO A 202 -16.60 7.73 -17.02
CA PRO A 202 -17.99 7.89 -17.43
C PRO A 202 -18.89 8.19 -16.24
N LYS A 203 -19.99 8.87 -16.49
CA LYS A 203 -20.97 9.24 -15.45
C LYS A 203 -21.40 8.06 -14.57
N TYR A 204 -21.64 6.88 -15.14
CA TYR A 204 -22.07 5.73 -14.34
C TYR A 204 -21.02 5.30 -13.30
N ALA A 205 -19.74 5.38 -13.64
CA ALA A 205 -18.64 5.00 -12.74
C ALA A 205 -18.49 6.07 -11.65
N PHE A 206 -18.63 7.35 -12.01
CA PHE A 206 -18.63 8.46 -11.07
C PHE A 206 -19.79 8.41 -10.09
N ASP A 207 -21.01 8.12 -10.57
CA ASP A 207 -22.19 7.96 -9.72
C ASP A 207 -22.00 6.78 -8.76
N HIS A 208 -21.43 5.67 -9.24
CA HIS A 208 -21.15 4.51 -8.42
C HIS A 208 -20.07 4.78 -7.35
N LEU A 209 -18.98 5.45 -7.72
CA LEU A 209 -17.96 5.94 -6.78
C LEU A 209 -18.60 6.77 -5.65
N ASN A 210 -19.47 7.73 -6.00
CA ASN A 210 -20.15 8.57 -5.01
C ASN A 210 -21.08 7.77 -4.08
N LEU A 211 -21.76 6.74 -4.60
CA LEU A 211 -22.57 5.83 -3.80
C LEU A 211 -21.70 5.07 -2.77
N ILE A 212 -20.52 4.59 -3.18
CA ILE A 212 -19.59 3.89 -2.30
C ILE A 212 -19.00 4.84 -1.24
N ILE A 213 -18.66 6.06 -1.62
CA ILE A 213 -18.24 7.11 -0.67
C ILE A 213 -19.34 7.35 0.38
N ASP A 214 -20.60 7.49 -0.03
CA ASP A 214 -21.71 7.68 0.91
C ASP A 214 -21.87 6.52 1.88
N ARG A 215 -21.69 5.29 1.40
CA ARG A 215 -21.72 4.09 2.23
C ARG A 215 -20.60 4.13 3.27
N ALA A 216 -19.36 4.42 2.85
CA ALA A 216 -18.21 4.53 3.75
C ALA A 216 -18.41 5.63 4.80
N VAL A 217 -18.77 6.85 4.36
CA VAL A 217 -19.00 8.00 5.25
C VAL A 217 -20.11 7.70 6.26
N ARG A 218 -21.21 7.05 5.83
CA ARG A 218 -22.29 6.67 6.74
C ARG A 218 -21.82 5.69 7.80
N SER A 219 -21.12 4.63 7.44
CA SER A 219 -20.60 3.64 8.39
C SER A 219 -19.67 4.29 9.41
N LEU A 220 -18.69 5.08 8.93
CA LEU A 220 -17.70 5.74 9.78
C LEU A 220 -18.34 6.74 10.75
N ARG A 221 -19.33 7.53 10.31
CA ARG A 221 -20.04 8.48 11.18
C ARG A 221 -20.89 7.81 12.26
N LEU A 222 -21.32 6.57 12.01
CA LEU A 222 -22.04 5.75 13.00
C LEU A 222 -21.09 5.01 13.94
N GLY A 223 -19.77 5.20 13.82
CA GLY A 223 -18.77 4.49 14.62
C GLY A 223 -18.58 3.03 14.21
N HIS A 224 -19.01 2.65 13.00
CA HIS A 224 -18.86 1.30 12.47
C HIS A 224 -17.70 1.21 11.47
N GLN A 225 -17.04 0.06 11.45
CA GLN A 225 -16.10 -0.29 10.38
C GLN A 225 -16.89 -0.55 9.07
N PRO A 226 -16.49 0.01 7.92
CA PRO A 226 -17.19 -0.22 6.65
C PRO A 226 -17.16 -1.68 6.17
N LEU A 227 -16.14 -2.44 6.58
CA LEU A 227 -15.92 -3.83 6.22
C LEU A 227 -15.51 -4.63 7.46
N GLY A 228 -15.97 -5.88 7.57
CA GLY A 228 -15.66 -6.73 8.73
C GLY A 228 -14.19 -7.17 8.80
N TRP A 229 -13.53 -7.29 7.65
CA TRP A 229 -12.14 -7.75 7.55
C TRP A 229 -11.12 -6.61 7.49
N LEU A 230 -11.55 -5.34 7.37
CA LEU A 230 -10.68 -4.16 7.35
C LEU A 230 -10.91 -3.32 8.59
N TYR A 231 -9.86 -3.16 9.40
CA TYR A 231 -9.86 -2.37 10.60
C TYR A 231 -9.23 -1.00 10.35
N LEU A 232 -9.98 0.06 10.64
CA LEU A 232 -9.54 1.45 10.63
C LEU A 232 -9.46 1.95 12.07
N HIS A 233 -8.33 2.58 12.44
CA HIS A 233 -8.14 3.14 13.77
C HIS A 233 -9.09 4.31 14.02
N GLU A 234 -9.72 4.34 15.20
CA GLU A 234 -10.68 5.40 15.58
C GLU A 234 -10.05 6.81 15.52
N THR A 235 -8.76 6.91 15.84
CA THR A 235 -7.99 8.16 15.78
C THR A 235 -7.85 8.71 14.37
N ASP A 236 -7.93 7.84 13.35
CA ASP A 236 -7.66 8.18 11.96
C ASP A 236 -8.96 8.37 11.17
N ILE A 237 -10.12 7.98 11.73
CA ILE A 237 -11.46 8.18 11.14
C ILE A 237 -11.70 9.63 10.69
N PRO A 238 -11.35 10.68 11.46
CA PRO A 238 -11.50 12.06 11.00
C PRO A 238 -10.75 12.35 9.70
N SER A 239 -9.56 11.77 9.52
CA SER A 239 -8.74 11.94 8.31
C SER A 239 -9.37 11.27 7.09
N TYR A 240 -9.92 10.06 7.25
CA TYR A 240 -10.66 9.39 6.18
C TYR A 240 -11.92 10.17 5.80
N LEU A 241 -12.68 10.64 6.81
CA LEU A 241 -13.86 11.46 6.56
C LEU A 241 -13.52 12.76 5.83
N ALA A 242 -12.40 13.41 6.15
CA ALA A 242 -11.95 14.61 5.46
C ALA A 242 -11.72 14.33 3.96
N ALA A 243 -10.90 13.32 3.62
CA ALA A 243 -10.62 12.94 2.23
C ALA A 243 -11.90 12.58 1.45
N LEU A 244 -12.75 11.73 2.03
CA LEU A 244 -14.00 11.28 1.40
C LEU A 244 -14.98 12.43 1.15
N ASN A 245 -15.13 13.37 2.10
CA ASN A 245 -16.01 14.53 1.92
C ASN A 245 -15.44 15.52 0.89
N HIS A 246 -14.11 15.71 0.87
CA HIS A 246 -13.45 16.57 -0.10
C HIS A 246 -13.68 16.08 -1.53
N TRP A 247 -13.43 14.79 -1.81
CA TRP A 247 -13.66 14.20 -3.13
C TRP A 247 -15.10 14.37 -3.61
N LYS A 248 -16.07 14.16 -2.71
CA LYS A 248 -17.50 14.21 -3.05
C LYS A 248 -18.02 15.63 -3.30
N LYS A 249 -17.48 16.64 -2.61
CA LYS A 249 -18.06 18.00 -2.60
C LYS A 249 -17.19 19.04 -3.26
N GLU A 250 -15.93 19.09 -2.87
CA GLU A 250 -15.04 20.21 -3.16
C GLU A 250 -14.24 19.93 -4.42
N ALA A 251 -13.60 18.76 -4.50
CA ALA A 251 -12.73 18.39 -5.62
C ALA A 251 -13.42 18.61 -6.98
N SER A 252 -14.65 18.12 -7.17
CA SER A 252 -15.39 18.28 -8.43
C SER A 252 -15.60 19.74 -8.86
N ASN A 253 -15.54 20.69 -7.94
CA ASN A 253 -15.69 22.13 -8.21
C ASN A 253 -14.35 22.86 -8.40
N VAL A 254 -13.24 22.26 -7.96
CA VAL A 254 -11.89 22.87 -8.03
C VAL A 254 -11.34 22.83 -9.46
N LEU A 255 -11.51 21.72 -10.17
CA LEU A 255 -11.02 21.53 -11.52
C LEU A 255 -12.16 21.13 -12.46
N VAL A 256 -12.27 21.86 -13.57
CA VAL A 256 -13.19 21.53 -14.68
C VAL A 256 -12.56 20.49 -15.60
N ASN A 257 -13.40 19.67 -16.25
CA ASN A 257 -12.98 18.58 -17.13
C ASN A 257 -11.98 19.03 -18.21
N SER A 258 -12.22 20.15 -18.90
CA SER A 258 -11.30 20.66 -19.93
C SER A 258 -9.90 20.98 -19.41
N ARG A 259 -9.78 21.46 -18.17
CA ARG A 259 -8.48 21.73 -17.55
C ARG A 259 -7.73 20.43 -17.27
N ILE A 260 -8.42 19.42 -16.77
CA ILE A 260 -7.83 18.08 -16.52
C ILE A 260 -7.39 17.44 -17.84
N MET A 261 -8.28 17.38 -18.83
CA MET A 261 -7.99 16.78 -20.13
C MET A 261 -6.80 17.46 -20.80
N ARG A 262 -6.75 18.80 -20.78
CA ARG A 262 -5.60 19.55 -21.31
C ARG A 262 -4.29 19.19 -20.63
N ARG A 263 -4.29 18.97 -19.30
CA ARG A 263 -3.09 18.55 -18.58
C ARG A 263 -2.64 17.16 -18.98
N VAL A 264 -3.57 16.21 -19.12
CA VAL A 264 -3.26 14.86 -19.61
C VAL A 264 -2.59 14.94 -20.98
N SER A 265 -3.18 15.66 -21.94
CA SER A 265 -2.59 15.80 -23.27
C SER A 265 -1.21 16.45 -23.25
N ILE A 266 -0.99 17.49 -22.44
CA ILE A 266 0.33 18.12 -22.28
C ILE A 266 1.34 17.13 -21.67
N ALA A 267 0.94 16.37 -20.65
CA ALA A 267 1.82 15.42 -20.00
C ALA A 267 2.20 14.25 -20.92
N MET A 268 1.24 13.68 -21.64
CA MET A 268 1.49 12.61 -22.61
C MET A 268 2.37 13.08 -23.76
N ALA A 269 2.14 14.29 -24.29
CA ALA A 269 2.98 14.88 -25.33
C ALA A 269 4.44 15.08 -24.86
N ARG A 270 4.64 15.50 -23.61
CA ARG A 270 5.99 15.62 -23.01
C ARG A 270 6.67 14.26 -22.88
N LYS A 271 5.97 13.24 -22.37
CA LYS A 271 6.50 11.87 -22.27
C LYS A 271 6.97 11.31 -23.62
N LEU A 272 6.16 11.53 -24.66
CA LEU A 272 6.50 11.14 -26.03
C LEU A 272 7.76 11.84 -26.54
N GLN A 273 7.89 13.16 -26.31
CA GLN A 273 9.06 13.95 -26.74
C GLN A 273 10.34 13.57 -26.01
N SER A 274 10.24 13.17 -24.74
CA SER A 274 11.39 12.77 -23.92
C SER A 274 11.96 11.38 -24.25
N GLY A 275 11.32 10.60 -25.14
CA GLY A 275 11.77 9.26 -25.49
C GLY A 275 11.50 8.19 -24.41
N PHE A 276 10.79 8.54 -23.34
CA PHE A 276 10.35 7.60 -22.29
C PHE A 276 9.17 6.70 -22.74
N SER A 277 8.67 6.86 -23.96
CA SER A 277 7.60 6.03 -24.52
C SER A 277 7.90 5.70 -25.99
N ASP A 278 8.09 4.42 -26.30
CA ASP A 278 8.26 3.96 -27.68
C ASP A 278 6.87 3.80 -28.35
N PRO A 279 6.54 4.60 -29.38
CA PRO A 279 5.26 4.52 -30.08
C PRO A 279 5.02 3.17 -30.77
N THR A 280 6.07 2.39 -31.01
CA THR A 280 5.99 1.07 -31.67
C THR A 280 5.69 -0.06 -30.69
N MET A 281 5.84 0.17 -29.38
CA MET A 281 5.55 -0.80 -28.32
C MET A 281 4.14 -0.66 -27.71
N ARG A 282 3.34 0.29 -28.22
CA ARG A 282 1.96 0.55 -27.79
C ARG A 282 1.07 -0.69 -27.93
N PRO A 283 0.67 -1.36 -26.82
CA PRO A 283 -0.15 -2.57 -26.91
C PRO A 283 -1.53 -2.30 -27.50
N SER A 284 -2.03 -1.06 -27.39
CA SER A 284 -3.30 -0.64 -27.99
C SER A 284 -3.18 0.71 -28.69
N GLN A 285 -2.68 0.71 -29.93
CA GLN A 285 -2.47 1.94 -30.71
C GLN A 285 -3.69 2.88 -30.72
N THR A 286 -4.91 2.33 -30.83
CA THR A 286 -6.13 3.16 -30.87
C THR A 286 -6.55 3.70 -29.51
N GLU A 287 -6.54 2.87 -28.46
CA GLU A 287 -6.94 3.32 -27.11
C GLU A 287 -5.95 4.34 -26.54
N GLU A 288 -4.65 4.14 -26.79
CA GLU A 288 -3.60 5.05 -26.35
C GLU A 288 -3.72 6.43 -27.00
N LEU A 289 -4.01 6.50 -28.30
CA LEU A 289 -4.25 7.77 -28.98
C LEU A 289 -5.50 8.49 -28.47
N LEU A 290 -6.58 7.74 -28.16
CA LEU A 290 -7.78 8.32 -27.56
C LEU A 290 -7.48 8.88 -26.16
N TYR A 291 -6.62 8.23 -25.39
CA TYR A 291 -6.20 8.73 -24.09
C TYR A 291 -5.31 9.97 -24.20
N ASP A 292 -4.31 9.96 -25.07
CA ASP A 292 -3.41 11.10 -25.30
C ASP A 292 -4.21 12.37 -25.65
N GLU A 293 -5.25 12.25 -26.47
CA GLU A 293 -5.98 13.38 -27.02
C GLU A 293 -7.23 13.80 -26.23
N ALA A 294 -7.89 12.85 -25.55
CA ALA A 294 -9.17 13.06 -24.89
C ALA A 294 -9.26 12.46 -23.48
N ALA A 295 -8.15 11.97 -22.91
CA ALA A 295 -8.11 11.28 -21.61
C ALA A 295 -9.13 10.13 -21.51
N LEU A 296 -9.42 9.48 -22.63
CA LEU A 296 -10.44 8.45 -22.78
C LEU A 296 -9.84 7.04 -22.64
N LEU A 297 -10.18 6.35 -21.54
CA LEU A 297 -9.99 4.90 -21.41
C LEU A 297 -11.29 4.16 -21.71
N LEU A 298 -11.20 3.00 -22.36
CA LEU A 298 -12.38 2.28 -22.82
C LEU A 298 -12.86 1.28 -21.77
N PRO A 299 -14.12 1.39 -21.29
CA PRO A 299 -14.73 0.33 -20.51
C PRO A 299 -14.97 -0.93 -21.34
N SER A 300 -15.44 -1.98 -20.67
CA SER A 300 -15.97 -3.16 -21.38
C SER A 300 -17.06 -2.74 -22.37
N GLN A 301 -17.07 -3.35 -23.56
CA GLN A 301 -18.01 -2.98 -24.61
C GLN A 301 -19.47 -3.15 -24.18
N LYS A 302 -19.76 -4.17 -23.36
CA LYS A 302 -21.09 -4.43 -22.82
C LYS A 302 -21.58 -3.31 -21.90
N VAL A 303 -20.71 -2.80 -21.03
CA VAL A 303 -21.03 -1.66 -20.14
C VAL A 303 -21.18 -0.37 -20.94
N MET A 304 -20.27 -0.13 -21.89
CA MET A 304 -20.35 1.03 -22.78
C MET A 304 -21.66 1.06 -23.56
N HIS A 305 -22.06 -0.06 -24.17
CA HIS A 305 -23.31 -0.16 -24.92
C HIS A 305 -24.54 0.24 -24.09
N ARG A 306 -24.52 -0.10 -22.79
CA ARG A 306 -25.63 0.18 -21.88
C ARG A 306 -25.63 1.59 -21.32
N HIS A 307 -24.45 2.13 -20.98
CA HIS A 307 -24.34 3.35 -20.17
C HIS A 307 -23.76 4.55 -20.92
N ASP A 308 -23.10 4.33 -22.05
CA ASP A 308 -22.63 5.38 -22.95
C ASP A 308 -22.75 4.96 -24.43
N PRO A 309 -23.99 4.72 -24.93
CA PRO A 309 -24.22 4.28 -26.30
C PRO A 309 -23.77 5.31 -27.34
N ILE A 310 -23.71 6.59 -26.97
CA ILE A 310 -23.23 7.66 -27.85
C ILE A 310 -21.73 7.53 -28.07
N MET A 311 -20.94 7.34 -26.99
CA MET A 311 -19.51 7.05 -27.12
C MET A 311 -19.25 5.80 -27.96
N LEU A 312 -20.04 4.73 -27.77
CA LEU A 312 -19.92 3.53 -28.61
C LEU A 312 -20.13 3.84 -30.10
N GLN A 313 -21.16 4.62 -30.45
CA GLN A 313 -21.41 5.05 -31.83
C GLN A 313 -20.28 5.92 -32.38
N LEU A 314 -19.70 6.80 -31.57
CA LEU A 314 -18.54 7.61 -31.97
C LEU A 314 -17.35 6.70 -32.29
N ILE A 315 -17.04 5.73 -31.43
CA ILE A 315 -15.97 4.76 -31.67
C ILE A 315 -16.24 3.98 -32.95
N GLU A 316 -17.44 3.43 -33.15
CA GLU A 316 -17.78 2.64 -34.35
C GLU A 316 -17.69 3.47 -35.65
N LYS A 317 -18.15 4.73 -35.60
CA LYS A 317 -18.12 5.65 -36.75
C LYS A 317 -16.72 6.09 -37.12
N HIS A 318 -15.84 6.25 -36.12
CA HIS A 318 -14.49 6.78 -36.31
C HIS A 318 -13.40 5.69 -36.34
N ALA A 319 -13.70 4.44 -35.95
CA ALA A 319 -12.76 3.32 -36.01
C ALA A 319 -12.30 2.95 -37.44
N SER A 320 -13.11 3.30 -38.46
CA SER A 320 -12.84 3.02 -39.87
C SER A 320 -12.28 4.24 -40.64
N ARG A 321 -12.27 5.41 -39.99
CA ARG A 321 -11.78 6.65 -40.58
C ARG A 321 -10.40 6.90 -40.03
N HIS A 322 -9.38 6.91 -40.89
CA HIS A 322 -8.04 7.40 -40.53
C HIS A 322 -8.04 8.89 -40.15
N ASP A 323 -9.21 9.53 -40.15
CA ASP A 323 -9.48 10.88 -39.71
C ASP A 323 -9.19 11.00 -38.20
N GLN A 324 -8.08 11.66 -37.88
CA GLN A 324 -7.65 12.06 -36.53
C GLN A 324 -8.58 13.10 -35.86
N ASN A 325 -9.89 13.04 -36.11
CA ASN A 325 -10.83 13.99 -35.53
C ASN A 325 -11.14 13.62 -34.08
N PHE A 326 -10.15 13.82 -33.20
CA PHE A 326 -10.25 13.57 -31.76
C PHE A 326 -11.16 14.57 -31.03
N GLU A 327 -11.53 15.68 -31.70
CA GLU A 327 -12.36 16.73 -31.13
C GLU A 327 -13.76 16.21 -30.75
N VAL A 328 -14.34 15.29 -31.51
CA VAL A 328 -15.66 14.71 -31.17
C VAL A 328 -15.61 13.90 -29.88
N PHE A 329 -14.50 13.19 -29.63
CA PHE A 329 -14.28 12.45 -28.39
C PHE A 329 -14.04 13.39 -27.23
N ARG A 330 -13.22 14.42 -27.43
CA ARG A 330 -12.93 15.46 -26.45
C ARG A 330 -14.22 16.14 -25.98
N GLN A 331 -15.06 16.60 -26.92
CA GLN A 331 -16.33 17.23 -26.60
C GLN A 331 -17.27 16.32 -25.81
N HIS A 332 -17.34 15.04 -26.16
CA HIS A 332 -18.17 14.08 -25.44
C HIS A 332 -17.66 13.85 -24.00
N VAL A 333 -16.36 13.59 -23.83
CA VAL A 333 -15.75 13.38 -22.51
C VAL A 333 -15.89 14.64 -21.66
N GLU A 334 -15.59 15.82 -22.21
CA GLU A 334 -15.72 17.09 -21.49
C GLU A 334 -17.16 17.31 -20.98
N THR A 335 -18.16 16.96 -21.79
CA THR A 335 -19.57 17.22 -21.49
C THR A 335 -20.19 16.19 -20.54
N TYR A 336 -19.89 14.90 -20.72
CA TYR A 336 -20.65 13.81 -20.10
C TYR A 336 -19.86 12.98 -19.09
N TRP A 337 -18.54 13.11 -19.07
CA TRP A 337 -17.70 12.38 -18.12
C TRP A 337 -17.33 13.28 -16.96
N HIS A 338 -16.74 12.68 -15.93
CA HIS A 338 -16.24 13.39 -14.76
C HIS A 338 -14.79 13.01 -14.56
N TRP A 339 -13.96 13.95 -14.10
CA TRP A 339 -12.61 13.60 -13.70
C TRP A 339 -12.62 12.77 -12.41
N ASN A 340 -11.61 11.93 -12.24
CA ASN A 340 -11.46 11.05 -11.10
C ASN A 340 -10.99 11.82 -9.86
N THR A 341 -11.96 12.22 -9.04
CA THR A 341 -11.70 13.02 -7.84
C THR A 341 -10.81 12.32 -6.82
N THR A 342 -10.68 10.99 -6.84
CA THR A 342 -9.82 10.26 -5.90
C THR A 342 -8.33 10.46 -6.15
N LEU A 343 -7.95 11.07 -7.28
CA LEU A 343 -6.56 11.42 -7.58
C LEU A 343 -6.11 12.71 -6.86
N MET A 344 -7.02 13.44 -6.21
CA MET A 344 -6.68 14.67 -5.52
C MET A 344 -6.44 14.44 -4.04
N ASP A 345 -5.20 14.66 -3.62
CA ASP A 345 -4.89 14.94 -2.21
C ASP A 345 -5.00 16.46 -1.98
N GLN A 346 -5.88 16.85 -1.06
CA GLN A 346 -6.16 18.25 -0.78
C GLN A 346 -4.93 18.97 -0.23
N ASP A 347 -4.16 18.32 0.65
CA ASP A 347 -3.03 18.95 1.31
C ASP A 347 -1.95 19.23 0.26
N LEU A 348 -1.61 18.26 -0.60
CA LEU A 348 -0.69 18.47 -1.70
C LEU A 348 -1.19 19.53 -2.70
N TYR A 349 -2.50 19.51 -3.02
CA TYR A 349 -3.08 20.48 -3.94
C TYR A 349 -2.93 21.92 -3.41
N ASP A 350 -3.32 22.16 -2.15
CA ASP A 350 -3.29 23.50 -1.55
C ASP A 350 -1.85 24.07 -1.51
N HIS A 351 -0.85 23.22 -1.24
CA HIS A 351 0.58 23.63 -1.26
C HIS A 351 1.14 23.84 -2.67
N THR A 352 0.60 23.19 -3.70
CA THR A 352 1.09 23.30 -5.08
C THR A 352 0.42 24.42 -5.87
N VAL A 353 -0.80 24.84 -5.48
CA VAL A 353 -1.51 25.98 -6.11
C VAL A 353 -0.86 27.32 -5.78
N GLU A 354 -0.20 27.45 -4.63
CA GLU A 354 0.59 28.64 -4.29
C GLU A 354 1.87 28.78 -5.14
N SER A 355 2.26 27.74 -5.89
CA SER A 355 3.37 27.77 -6.82
C SER A 355 2.92 28.30 -8.19
N PRO A 356 3.69 29.19 -8.85
CA PRO A 356 3.37 29.76 -10.17
C PRO A 356 3.26 28.73 -11.32
N HIS A 357 3.42 27.44 -11.03
CA HIS A 357 3.42 26.34 -11.99
C HIS A 357 2.25 25.36 -11.88
N ASP A 358 1.26 25.59 -10.99
CA ASP A 358 -0.02 24.86 -10.98
C ASP A 358 0.13 23.34 -11.14
N GLN A 359 0.80 22.71 -10.16
CA GLN A 359 1.49 21.42 -10.31
C GLN A 359 0.61 20.17 -10.05
N PHE A 360 -0.73 20.28 -10.03
CA PHE A 360 -1.57 19.08 -9.89
C PHE A 360 -1.26 18.07 -11.00
N ASP A 361 -0.63 16.96 -10.60
CA ASP A 361 -0.06 15.97 -11.51
C ASP A 361 -1.14 14.96 -11.94
N VAL A 362 -1.32 14.88 -13.25
CA VAL A 362 -2.16 13.88 -13.93
C VAL A 362 -1.35 13.21 -15.05
N GLY A 363 -0.03 13.26 -14.94
CA GLY A 363 0.92 12.83 -15.95
C GLY A 363 1.29 11.35 -15.90
N PHE A 364 0.66 10.56 -15.03
CA PHE A 364 0.80 9.11 -15.06
C PHE A 364 0.24 8.57 -16.39
N ASN A 365 0.92 7.60 -16.99
CA ASN A 365 0.47 6.98 -18.22
C ASN A 365 -0.17 5.63 -17.87
N PRO A 366 -1.50 5.47 -18.01
CA PRO A 366 -2.19 4.26 -17.58
C PRO A 366 -1.75 3.01 -18.35
N PHE A 367 -1.13 3.16 -19.53
CA PHE A 367 -0.64 2.03 -20.31
C PHE A 367 0.73 1.52 -19.84
N GLU A 368 1.40 2.21 -18.92
CA GLU A 368 2.55 1.65 -18.20
C GLU A 368 2.12 0.43 -17.36
N GLU A 369 0.83 0.30 -17.02
CA GLU A 369 0.33 -0.86 -16.28
C GLU A 369 0.46 -2.19 -17.03
N TYR A 370 0.63 -2.19 -18.36
CA TYR A 370 1.01 -3.41 -19.08
C TYR A 370 2.35 -3.99 -18.62
N ASN A 371 3.27 -3.12 -18.19
CA ASN A 371 4.57 -3.51 -17.65
C ASN A 371 4.51 -3.72 -16.14
N HIS A 372 3.68 -2.98 -15.42
CA HIS A 372 3.53 -3.14 -13.98
C HIS A 372 2.67 -4.36 -13.60
N PHE A 373 1.81 -4.86 -14.50
CA PHE A 373 1.01 -6.08 -14.31
C PHE A 373 1.40 -7.16 -15.34
N PRO A 374 2.67 -7.61 -15.35
CA PRO A 374 3.13 -8.57 -16.33
C PRO A 374 2.44 -9.93 -16.12
N TYR A 375 2.21 -10.66 -17.21
CA TYR A 375 1.45 -11.92 -17.20
C TYR A 375 2.02 -13.04 -16.35
N ASP A 376 3.29 -12.96 -15.99
CA ASP A 376 3.95 -13.97 -15.18
C ASP A 376 3.87 -13.65 -13.68
N GLU A 377 3.49 -12.42 -13.32
CA GLU A 377 3.27 -12.02 -11.93
C GLU A 377 1.80 -12.15 -11.50
N VAL A 378 0.83 -12.00 -12.42
CA VAL A 378 -0.61 -12.09 -12.10
C VAL A 378 -1.17 -13.51 -12.25
N SER A 379 -2.13 -13.89 -11.38
CA SER A 379 -2.71 -15.24 -11.36
C SER A 379 -3.52 -15.56 -12.62
N THR A 380 -4.49 -14.73 -12.99
CA THR A 380 -5.29 -14.92 -14.22
C THR A 380 -4.73 -14.10 -15.37
N LYS A 381 -4.25 -14.79 -16.42
CA LYS A 381 -3.82 -14.15 -17.67
C LYS A 381 -5.02 -13.61 -18.45
N PRO A 382 -4.96 -12.38 -18.98
CA PRO A 382 -6.06 -11.81 -19.74
C PRO A 382 -6.28 -12.54 -21.08
N LYS A 383 -7.55 -12.72 -21.45
CA LYS A 383 -7.97 -13.53 -22.61
C LYS A 383 -7.64 -12.89 -23.96
N LYS A 384 -7.44 -11.56 -24.01
CA LYS A 384 -7.12 -10.78 -25.22
C LYS A 384 -6.20 -9.61 -24.88
N SER A 385 -5.07 -9.47 -25.57
CA SER A 385 -4.05 -8.44 -25.30
C SER A 385 -4.29 -7.12 -26.07
N GLY A 386 -5.48 -6.53 -25.96
CA GLY A 386 -5.83 -5.38 -26.82
C GLY A 386 -6.38 -4.13 -26.14
N ARG A 387 -7.00 -4.22 -24.96
CA ARG A 387 -7.52 -3.06 -24.22
C ARG A 387 -7.08 -3.10 -22.78
N LEU A 388 -6.89 -1.93 -22.18
CA LEU A 388 -6.37 -1.85 -20.82
C LEU A 388 -7.34 -2.44 -19.78
N PHE A 389 -8.65 -2.22 -19.96
CA PHE A 389 -9.66 -2.85 -19.11
C PHE A 389 -9.55 -4.39 -19.10
N GLU A 390 -9.40 -5.02 -20.27
CA GLU A 390 -9.32 -6.49 -20.38
C GLU A 390 -8.03 -7.04 -19.76
N HIS A 391 -6.99 -6.20 -19.66
CA HIS A 391 -5.73 -6.52 -19.02
C HIS A 391 -5.83 -6.48 -17.48
N LEU A 392 -6.45 -5.44 -16.92
CA LEU A 392 -6.52 -5.23 -15.46
C LEU A 392 -7.74 -5.88 -14.79
N ALA A 393 -8.85 -6.08 -15.49
CA ALA A 393 -10.06 -6.63 -14.88
C ALA A 393 -9.87 -8.03 -14.24
N PRO A 394 -9.11 -8.98 -14.84
CA PRO A 394 -8.85 -10.28 -14.23
C PRO A 394 -8.13 -10.18 -12.87
N PHE A 395 -7.20 -9.23 -12.72
CA PHE A 395 -6.47 -9.01 -11.47
C PHE A 395 -7.43 -8.67 -10.31
N PHE A 396 -8.36 -7.74 -10.53
CA PHE A 396 -9.34 -7.38 -9.51
C PHE A 396 -10.37 -8.49 -9.26
N ALA A 397 -10.71 -9.28 -10.28
CA ALA A 397 -11.56 -10.45 -10.11
C ALA A 397 -10.90 -11.52 -9.24
N ASP A 398 -9.59 -11.77 -9.43
CA ASP A 398 -8.79 -12.68 -8.59
C ASP A 398 -8.71 -12.19 -7.14
N ALA A 399 -8.49 -10.89 -6.94
CA ALA A 399 -8.47 -10.28 -5.61
C ALA A 399 -9.83 -10.45 -4.90
N ALA A 400 -10.94 -10.16 -5.58
CA ALA A 400 -12.29 -10.35 -5.02
C ALA A 400 -12.59 -11.83 -4.71
N LYS A 401 -12.16 -12.75 -5.58
CA LYS A 401 -12.26 -14.20 -5.33
C LYS A 401 -11.45 -14.60 -4.11
N ALA A 402 -10.24 -14.07 -3.94
CA ALA A 402 -9.41 -14.31 -2.77
C ALA A 402 -10.09 -13.81 -1.48
N LEU A 403 -10.67 -12.60 -1.49
CA LEU A 403 -11.44 -12.10 -0.34
C LEU A 403 -12.55 -13.07 0.07
N LYS A 404 -13.31 -13.60 -0.91
CA LYS A 404 -14.37 -14.59 -0.65
C LYS A 404 -13.84 -15.88 -0.02
N GLN A 405 -12.73 -16.42 -0.55
CA GLN A 405 -12.19 -17.72 -0.14
C GLN A 405 -11.41 -17.66 1.18
N LEU A 406 -10.75 -16.53 1.45
CA LEU A 406 -10.07 -16.29 2.72
C LEU A 406 -11.11 -16.00 3.82
N GLY A 407 -12.13 -15.20 3.52
CA GLY A 407 -13.25 -14.91 4.43
C GLY A 407 -12.76 -14.42 5.79
N GLU A 408 -13.31 -15.00 6.88
CA GLU A 408 -12.94 -14.66 8.27
C GLU A 408 -11.47 -14.95 8.63
N ARG A 409 -10.71 -15.61 7.76
CA ARG A 409 -9.27 -15.85 7.97
C ARG A 409 -8.41 -14.65 7.56
N LEU A 410 -8.97 -13.67 6.86
CA LEU A 410 -8.29 -12.47 6.45
C LEU A 410 -8.61 -11.32 7.42
N GLN A 411 -7.56 -10.70 7.95
CA GLN A 411 -7.62 -9.43 8.67
C GLN A 411 -6.69 -8.43 8.00
N VAL A 412 -7.20 -7.22 7.80
CA VAL A 412 -6.44 -6.09 7.27
C VAL A 412 -6.56 -4.93 8.25
N GLU A 413 -5.48 -4.21 8.46
CA GLU A 413 -5.39 -3.03 9.31
C GLU A 413 -4.84 -1.88 8.46
N ALA A 414 -5.54 -0.74 8.40
CA ALA A 414 -4.99 0.48 7.81
C ALA A 414 -4.35 1.34 8.91
N ALA A 415 -3.10 1.75 8.72
CA ALA A 415 -2.30 2.50 9.68
C ALA A 415 -1.82 3.81 9.05
N LEU A 416 -2.45 4.93 9.41
CA LEU A 416 -2.08 6.24 8.88
C LEU A 416 -0.85 6.81 9.60
N GLY A 417 0.14 7.24 8.83
CA GLY A 417 1.30 7.97 9.31
C GLY A 417 2.61 7.49 8.71
N ASP A 418 3.68 8.20 9.05
CA ASP A 418 5.03 7.83 8.63
C ASP A 418 5.40 6.41 9.08
N TYR A 419 5.98 5.63 8.16
CA TYR A 419 6.36 4.24 8.40
C TYR A 419 7.23 4.07 9.65
N THR A 420 8.23 4.92 9.86
CA THR A 420 9.15 4.76 11.01
C THR A 420 8.45 5.03 12.32
N VAL A 421 7.48 5.95 12.34
CA VAL A 421 6.66 6.25 13.52
C VAL A 421 5.68 5.11 13.77
N VAL A 422 5.01 4.65 12.72
CA VAL A 422 4.02 3.57 12.80
C VAL A 422 4.67 2.26 13.21
N ALA A 423 5.78 1.85 12.59
CA ALA A 423 6.50 0.63 12.93
C ALA A 423 6.97 0.63 14.38
N GLU A 424 7.51 1.76 14.88
CA GLU A 424 7.92 1.87 16.27
C GLU A 424 6.72 1.81 17.22
N ARG A 425 5.61 2.48 16.88
CA ARG A 425 4.38 2.40 17.67
C ARG A 425 3.85 0.96 17.73
N LEU A 426 3.88 0.22 16.62
CA LEU A 426 3.44 -1.17 16.58
C LEU A 426 4.35 -2.07 17.41
N GLN A 427 5.66 -1.95 17.24
CA GLN A 427 6.65 -2.76 17.93
C GLN A 427 6.53 -2.63 19.46
N TYR A 428 6.36 -1.40 19.95
CA TYR A 428 6.29 -1.12 21.39
C TYR A 428 4.87 -1.04 21.96
N GLY A 429 3.83 -1.29 21.16
CA GLY A 429 2.43 -1.24 21.61
C GLY A 429 1.99 0.16 22.04
N LEU A 430 2.35 1.19 21.27
CA LEU A 430 2.09 2.61 21.55
C LEU A 430 0.97 3.20 20.69
N TYR A 431 0.06 2.37 20.18
CA TYR A 431 -1.19 2.82 19.56
C TYR A 431 -2.21 3.13 20.67
N GLU A 432 -2.09 4.34 21.23
CA GLU A 432 -2.95 4.81 22.33
C GLU A 432 -3.98 5.82 21.83
N GLY A 433 -5.20 5.68 22.34
CA GLY A 433 -6.26 6.66 22.16
C GLY A 433 -6.15 7.86 23.05
N GLN A 434 -6.97 8.89 22.77
CA GLN A 434 -7.24 9.93 23.75
C GLN A 434 -7.74 9.27 25.05
N GLY A 435 -6.95 9.38 26.13
CA GLY A 435 -7.31 8.88 27.46
C GLY A 435 -6.78 7.49 27.83
N ALA A 436 -5.67 7.02 27.23
CA ALA A 436 -4.93 5.81 27.66
C ALA A 436 -5.74 4.49 27.64
N LYS A 437 -6.83 4.42 26.87
CA LYS A 437 -7.44 3.13 26.48
C LYS A 437 -6.72 2.61 25.24
N GLU A 438 -6.29 1.36 25.31
CA GLU A 438 -5.68 0.64 24.20
C GLU A 438 -6.70 0.54 23.04
N ILE A 439 -6.40 1.17 21.91
CA ILE A 439 -7.32 1.26 20.75
C ILE A 439 -7.13 0.06 19.81
N ARG A 440 -5.89 -0.43 19.68
CA ARG A 440 -5.56 -1.51 18.75
C ARG A 440 -5.89 -2.88 19.35
N PRO A 441 -6.56 -3.78 18.61
CA PRO A 441 -6.84 -5.13 19.11
C PRO A 441 -5.57 -5.90 19.50
N GLU A 442 -5.56 -6.47 20.71
CA GLU A 442 -4.38 -7.14 21.29
C GLU A 442 -3.86 -8.30 20.43
N HIS A 443 -4.75 -8.97 19.71
CA HIS A 443 -4.42 -10.12 18.86
C HIS A 443 -3.77 -9.73 17.51
N PHE A 444 -3.69 -8.44 17.18
CA PHE A 444 -3.01 -8.00 15.96
C PHE A 444 -1.48 -8.11 16.12
N PRO A 445 -0.75 -8.54 15.07
CA PRO A 445 0.69 -8.74 15.13
C PRO A 445 1.43 -7.44 15.46
N ARG A 446 2.52 -7.56 16.22
CA ARG A 446 3.51 -6.49 16.46
C ARG A 446 4.83 -6.73 15.71
N LEU A 447 5.00 -7.96 15.23
CA LEU A 447 6.09 -8.43 14.40
C LEU A 447 5.48 -9.07 13.16
N TYR A 448 6.17 -8.96 12.03
CA TYR A 448 5.66 -9.37 10.74
C TYR A 448 6.59 -10.39 10.09
N ASP A 449 6.02 -11.40 9.43
CA ASP A 449 6.80 -12.43 8.74
C ASP A 449 7.41 -11.90 7.43
N ARG A 450 6.77 -10.89 6.83
CA ARG A 450 7.21 -10.19 5.63
C ARG A 450 6.92 -8.70 5.73
N VAL A 451 7.86 -7.91 5.24
CA VAL A 451 7.74 -6.46 5.14
C VAL A 451 8.10 -6.05 3.73
N HIS A 452 7.29 -5.18 3.15
CA HIS A 452 7.56 -4.48 1.91
C HIS A 452 7.49 -2.98 2.16
N LEU A 453 8.45 -2.26 1.62
CA LEU A 453 8.54 -0.81 1.71
C LEU A 453 8.65 -0.27 0.29
N SER A 454 7.72 0.60 -0.09
CA SER A 454 7.75 1.33 -1.36
C SER A 454 7.53 2.80 -1.08
N ASN A 455 8.35 3.66 -1.69
CA ASN A 455 8.21 5.13 -1.60
C ASN A 455 7.96 5.68 -0.17
N VAL A 456 8.54 5.03 0.84
CA VAL A 456 8.48 5.54 2.21
C VAL A 456 9.46 6.71 2.36
N PRO A 457 9.02 7.86 2.90
CA PRO A 457 9.88 9.03 3.05
C PRO A 457 11.01 8.83 4.07
#